data_AF-A0A2N6U1G2-F1
#
_entry.id   AF-A0A2N6U1G2-F1
#
_cell.length_a   1.000
_cell.length_b   1.000
_cell.length_c   1.000
_cell.angle_alpha   90.00
_cell.angle_beta   90.00
_cell.angle_gamma   90.00
#
_symmetry.space_group_name_H-M   'P 1'
#
loop_
_entity.id
_entity.type
_entity.pdbx_description
1 polymer ?
#
loop_
_entity_poly.entity_id
_entity_poly.type
_entity_poly.pdbx_seq_one_letter_code
_entity_poly.pdbx_strand_id
1 'polypeptide(L)'
;MSTRAVTGSLAAICLPRQLFPVTTRGRLMSGIDKRPVDGPIQVLTHGIWGDVQGDREHHGGLFKAVYAFAREQREALARSTGRQFPDGFFGENLVTAGIDTDGAEIGEQWRIGSTILEATCQRTPCGTLAERVGDPRFGRRFTEHGHPGTYLRVLQEGEISAGDAIEVIGRPGHGVCIRDAFRGLNAEQAAAVLDWSATSGTVLYSSLVNAAVRALEKSGSVRSHPAALTSDGRGS
;
A
#
# COMPACT_ATOMS: atom_id res chain seq x y z
N MET A 1 5.56 6.66 -31.56
CA MET A 1 5.30 6.95 -30.13
C MET A 1 4.33 5.89 -29.65
N SER A 2 4.78 4.93 -28.84
CA SER A 2 3.92 3.87 -28.33
C SER A 2 2.99 4.47 -27.28
N THR A 3 1.68 4.53 -27.57
CA THR A 3 0.64 4.89 -26.61
C THR A 3 0.69 3.89 -25.46
N ARG A 4 1.24 4.30 -24.31
CA ARG A 4 1.20 3.49 -23.09
C ARG A 4 -0.27 3.30 -22.72
N ALA A 5 -0.69 2.06 -22.51
CA ALA A 5 -2.07 1.76 -22.16
C ALA A 5 -2.38 2.35 -20.78
N VAL A 6 -3.32 3.30 -20.72
CA VAL A 6 -3.88 3.80 -19.46
C VAL A 6 -4.48 2.60 -18.73
N THR A 7 -3.97 2.33 -17.52
CA THR A 7 -4.34 1.13 -16.74
C THR A 7 -5.44 1.45 -15.73
N GLY A 8 -5.63 2.72 -15.39
CA GLY A 8 -6.69 3.19 -14.51
C GLY A 8 -6.66 4.72 -14.36
N SER A 9 -7.36 5.24 -13.35
CA SER A 9 -7.39 6.67 -13.01
C SER A 9 -7.40 6.89 -11.51
N LEU A 10 -6.86 8.03 -11.07
CA LEU A 10 -6.96 8.50 -9.71
C LEU A 10 -8.34 9.10 -9.46
N ALA A 11 -9.21 8.36 -8.80
CA ALA A 11 -10.61 8.75 -8.62
C ALA A 11 -10.82 9.79 -7.51
N ALA A 12 -9.96 9.78 -6.49
CA ALA A 12 -9.90 10.82 -5.46
C ALA A 12 -8.54 10.82 -4.76
N ILE A 13 -8.13 11.99 -4.26
CA ILE A 13 -7.04 12.13 -3.29
C ILE A 13 -7.67 12.41 -1.93
N CYS A 14 -7.30 11.66 -0.91
CA CYS A 14 -7.86 11.77 0.43
C CYS A 14 -6.79 12.17 1.44
N LEU A 15 -7.09 13.21 2.23
CA LEU A 15 -6.23 13.72 3.29
C LEU A 15 -6.96 13.70 4.64
N PRO A 16 -6.22 13.65 5.77
CA PRO A 16 -6.82 13.72 7.10
C PRO A 16 -7.65 14.99 7.23
N ARG A 17 -8.94 14.82 7.52
CA ARG A 17 -9.83 15.95 7.79
C ARG A 17 -9.84 16.30 9.27
N GLN A 18 -9.75 15.29 10.12
CA GLN A 18 -9.65 15.40 11.57
C GLN A 18 -8.77 14.28 12.09
N LEU A 19 -8.09 14.53 13.22
CA LEU A 19 -7.39 13.47 13.92
C LEU A 19 -8.40 12.60 14.67
N PHE A 20 -8.33 11.30 14.42
CA PHE A 20 -9.20 10.29 15.03
C PHE A 20 -8.58 9.76 16.33
N PRO A 21 -9.28 9.86 17.49
CA PRO A 21 -8.77 9.35 18.74
C PRO A 21 -8.84 7.81 18.79
N VAL A 22 -7.68 7.17 18.93
CA VAL A 22 -7.52 5.71 19.04
C VAL A 22 -7.38 5.34 20.52
N THR A 23 -8.45 4.78 21.06
CA THR A 23 -8.55 4.49 22.50
C THR A 23 -7.79 3.25 22.92
N THR A 24 -7.67 2.24 22.04
CA THR A 24 -7.01 0.96 22.36
C THR A 24 -5.49 1.04 22.42
N ARG A 25 -4.88 2.14 21.97
CA ARG A 25 -3.43 2.38 22.02
C ARG A 25 -3.06 3.61 22.85
N GLY A 26 -3.71 3.81 23.99
CA GLY A 26 -3.33 4.89 24.91
C GLY A 26 -3.68 6.30 24.42
N ARG A 27 -4.80 6.46 23.71
CA ARG A 27 -5.29 7.74 23.15
C ARG A 27 -4.33 8.39 22.14
N LEU A 28 -3.81 7.59 21.20
CA LEU A 28 -3.09 8.13 20.04
C LEU A 28 -4.06 8.86 19.10
N MET A 29 -3.57 9.91 18.45
CA MET A 29 -4.32 10.65 17.43
C MET A 29 -3.89 10.17 16.04
N SER A 30 -4.83 9.62 15.27
CA SER A 30 -4.56 9.01 13.97
C SER A 30 -5.13 9.84 12.81
N GLY A 31 -4.39 9.93 11.70
CA GLY A 31 -4.88 10.53 10.46
C GLY A 31 -5.86 9.66 9.64
N ILE A 32 -6.37 8.56 10.21
CA ILE A 32 -7.23 7.59 9.47
C ILE A 32 -8.57 8.16 8.99
N ASP A 33 -9.06 9.25 9.57
CA ASP A 33 -10.28 9.92 9.09
C ASP A 33 -9.96 10.83 7.90
N LYS A 34 -9.70 10.20 6.75
CA LYS A 34 -9.42 10.89 5.48
C LYS A 34 -10.70 11.13 4.68
N ARG A 35 -10.71 12.21 3.91
CA ARG A 35 -11.80 12.58 3.00
C ARG A 35 -11.22 13.15 1.69
N PRO A 36 -11.96 13.05 0.56
CA PRO A 36 -11.55 13.66 -0.69
C PRO A 36 -11.25 15.16 -0.54
N VAL A 37 -10.24 15.62 -1.26
CA VAL A 37 -9.89 17.04 -1.37
C VAL A 37 -9.77 17.43 -2.84
N ASP A 38 -10.04 18.70 -3.12
CA ASP A 38 -10.00 19.27 -4.46
C ASP A 38 -8.63 19.85 -4.79
N GLY A 39 -8.33 19.88 -6.08
CA GLY A 39 -7.13 20.51 -6.62
C GLY A 39 -5.89 19.62 -6.61
N PRO A 40 -4.79 20.12 -7.20
CA PRO A 40 -3.53 19.41 -7.24
C PRO A 40 -2.88 19.31 -5.85
N ILE A 41 -2.17 18.20 -5.61
CA ILE A 41 -1.41 17.98 -4.39
C ILE A 41 -0.01 17.48 -4.68
N GLN A 42 0.95 18.03 -3.95
CA GLN A 42 2.34 17.60 -3.96
C GLN A 42 2.53 16.25 -3.26
N VAL A 43 3.26 15.35 -3.91
CA VAL A 43 3.72 14.07 -3.40
C VAL A 43 5.22 14.16 -3.18
N LEU A 44 5.62 14.06 -1.92
CA LEU A 44 7.01 14.12 -1.48
C LEU A 44 7.51 12.73 -1.10
N THR A 45 8.82 12.58 -0.97
CA THR A 45 9.51 11.34 -0.62
C THR A 45 8.86 10.58 0.56
N HIS A 46 8.34 11.31 1.54
CA HIS A 46 7.74 10.76 2.76
C HIS A 46 6.21 10.66 2.73
N GLY A 47 5.55 11.06 1.64
CA GLY A 47 4.10 10.96 1.47
C GLY A 47 3.47 12.20 0.83
N ILE A 48 2.14 12.23 0.82
CA ILE A 48 1.36 13.33 0.26
C ILE A 48 1.39 14.54 1.20
N TRP A 49 1.60 15.73 0.64
CA TRP A 49 1.54 16.98 1.40
C TRP A 49 0.19 17.14 2.11
N GLY A 50 0.23 17.48 3.39
CA GLY A 50 -0.96 17.60 4.25
C GLY A 50 -1.43 16.27 4.86
N ASP A 51 -0.80 15.13 4.55
CA ASP A 51 -1.06 13.89 5.29
C ASP A 51 -0.30 13.87 6.63
N VAL A 52 -0.91 13.26 7.65
CA VAL A 52 -0.36 13.12 8.99
C VAL A 52 -0.25 11.64 9.32
N GLN A 53 0.98 11.12 9.30
CA GLN A 53 1.30 9.79 9.78
C GLN A 53 1.50 9.85 11.31
N GLY A 54 0.43 9.61 12.08
CA GLY A 54 0.44 9.72 13.55
C GLY A 54 1.40 8.75 14.26
N ASP A 55 1.86 7.70 13.58
CA ASP A 55 2.87 6.75 14.06
C ASP A 55 3.76 6.36 12.87
N ARG A 56 4.89 7.06 12.72
CA ARG A 56 5.86 6.82 11.63
C ARG A 56 6.61 5.49 11.81
N GLU A 57 6.60 4.90 13.00
CA GLU A 57 7.28 3.64 13.27
C GLU A 57 6.53 2.42 12.71
N HIS A 58 5.19 2.45 12.70
CA HIS A 58 4.36 1.31 12.28
C HIS A 58 3.47 1.61 11.06
N HIS A 59 3.08 2.87 10.86
CA HIS A 59 2.05 3.30 9.90
C HIS A 59 2.56 4.33 8.89
N GLY A 60 3.88 4.41 8.68
CA GLY A 60 4.52 5.37 7.79
C GLY A 60 5.91 4.93 7.35
N GLY A 61 6.72 5.90 6.92
CA GLY A 61 8.07 5.67 6.38
C GLY A 61 8.10 5.53 4.86
N LEU A 62 9.31 5.46 4.29
CA LEU A 62 9.52 5.50 2.83
C LEU A 62 8.72 4.42 2.09
N PHE A 63 8.65 3.21 2.66
CA PHE A 63 7.92 2.09 2.06
C PHE A 63 6.40 2.18 2.22
N LYS A 64 5.89 3.11 3.02
CA LYS A 64 4.45 3.31 3.28
C LYS A 64 4.06 4.77 3.08
N ALA A 65 4.75 5.47 2.18
CA ALA A 65 4.58 6.90 1.95
C ALA A 65 3.16 7.23 1.48
N VAL A 66 2.60 6.42 0.59
CA VAL A 66 1.27 6.61 0.01
C VAL A 66 0.49 5.29 0.06
N TYR A 67 -0.74 5.31 0.57
CA TYR A 67 -1.62 4.15 0.55
C TYR A 67 -2.67 4.28 -0.57
N ALA A 68 -2.74 3.30 -1.47
CA ALA A 68 -3.73 3.23 -2.54
C ALA A 68 -4.72 2.09 -2.34
N PHE A 69 -6.00 2.37 -2.55
CA PHE A 69 -7.09 1.40 -2.44
C PHE A 69 -8.07 1.58 -3.61
N ALA A 70 -8.46 0.47 -4.25
CA ALA A 70 -9.37 0.51 -5.38
C ALA A 70 -10.82 0.73 -4.94
N ARG A 71 -11.52 1.64 -5.64
CA ARG A 71 -12.93 1.98 -5.39
C ARG A 71 -13.81 0.74 -5.52
N GLU A 72 -13.51 -0.13 -6.47
CA GLU A 72 -14.21 -1.37 -6.73
C GLU A 72 -14.21 -2.29 -5.50
N GLN A 73 -13.08 -2.35 -4.77
CA GLN A 73 -12.96 -3.16 -3.56
C GLN A 73 -13.71 -2.53 -2.38
N ARG A 74 -13.62 -1.20 -2.22
CA ARG A 74 -14.43 -0.47 -1.22
C ARG A 74 -15.92 -0.74 -1.43
N GLU A 75 -16.39 -0.67 -2.67
CA GLU A 75 -17.79 -0.90 -3.01
C GLU A 75 -18.20 -2.37 -2.86
N ALA A 76 -17.33 -3.32 -3.20
CA ALA A 76 -17.57 -4.73 -2.98
C ALA A 76 -17.74 -5.04 -1.47
N LEU A 77 -16.89 -4.46 -0.62
CA LEU A 77 -16.98 -4.59 0.82
C LEU A 77 -18.22 -3.89 1.39
N ALA A 78 -18.59 -2.73 0.87
CA ALA A 78 -19.83 -2.03 1.21
C ALA A 78 -21.05 -2.92 0.95
N ARG A 79 -21.13 -3.52 -0.25
CA ARG A 79 -22.21 -4.44 -0.63
C ARG A 79 -22.25 -5.68 0.26
N SER A 80 -21.11 -6.32 0.51
CA SER A 80 -21.06 -7.57 1.30
C SER A 80 -21.39 -7.38 2.79
N THR A 81 -21.21 -6.17 3.32
CA THR A 81 -21.49 -5.84 4.72
C THR A 81 -22.79 -5.09 4.93
N GLY A 82 -23.47 -4.64 3.87
CA GLY A 82 -24.65 -3.77 3.96
C GLY A 82 -24.33 -2.39 4.55
N ARG A 83 -23.07 -1.96 4.48
CA ARG A 83 -22.59 -0.69 5.04
C ARG A 83 -22.20 0.27 3.93
N GLN A 84 -22.13 1.55 4.26
CA GLN A 84 -21.54 2.57 3.39
C GLN A 84 -20.15 2.92 3.88
N PHE A 85 -19.19 2.97 2.95
CA PHE A 85 -17.83 3.41 3.20
C PHE A 85 -17.52 4.52 2.21
N PRO A 86 -17.28 5.78 2.66
CA PRO A 86 -16.84 6.85 1.77
C PRO A 86 -15.39 6.65 1.32
N ASP A 87 -14.99 7.37 0.28
CA ASP A 87 -13.59 7.49 -0.12
C ASP A 87 -12.73 8.04 1.05
N GLY A 88 -11.56 7.44 1.28
CA GLY A 88 -10.65 7.74 2.38
C GLY A 88 -10.95 6.96 3.68
N PHE A 89 -12.04 6.19 3.73
CA PHE A 89 -12.50 5.55 4.97
C PHE A 89 -11.52 4.53 5.55
N PHE A 90 -10.76 3.83 4.70
CA PHE A 90 -9.77 2.84 5.12
C PHE A 90 -8.38 3.47 5.40
N GLY A 91 -8.29 4.81 5.35
CA GLY A 91 -7.07 5.58 5.53
C GLY A 91 -6.25 5.72 4.26
N GLU A 92 -6.79 5.32 3.11
CA GLU A 92 -6.17 5.47 1.80
C GLU A 92 -5.96 6.94 1.43
N ASN A 93 -4.82 7.21 0.83
CA ASN A 93 -4.49 8.49 0.22
C ASN A 93 -5.02 8.57 -1.20
N LEU A 94 -4.87 7.49 -1.95
CA LEU A 94 -5.26 7.41 -3.36
C LEU A 94 -6.42 6.45 -3.50
N VAL A 95 -7.57 6.96 -3.88
CA VAL A 95 -8.68 6.12 -4.34
C VAL A 95 -8.47 5.92 -5.83
N THR A 96 -8.26 4.69 -6.24
CA THR A 96 -8.04 4.33 -7.64
C THR A 96 -9.31 3.76 -8.26
N ALA A 97 -9.42 3.83 -9.59
CA ALA A 97 -10.46 3.16 -10.37
C ALA A 97 -9.85 2.55 -11.63
N GLY A 98 -10.33 1.36 -12.02
CA GLY A 98 -9.90 0.64 -13.21
C GLY A 98 -8.59 -0.15 -13.08
N ILE A 99 -7.85 0.01 -11.98
CA ILE A 99 -6.58 -0.69 -11.71
C ILE A 99 -6.68 -1.59 -10.48
N ASP A 100 -6.15 -2.82 -10.56
CA ASP A 100 -6.11 -3.74 -9.43
C ASP A 100 -4.94 -3.39 -8.49
N THR A 101 -5.25 -2.66 -7.41
CA THR A 101 -4.26 -2.34 -6.36
C THR A 101 -3.70 -3.56 -5.65
N ASP A 102 -4.47 -4.64 -5.52
CA ASP A 102 -4.01 -5.85 -4.82
C ASP A 102 -3.17 -6.73 -5.74
N GLY A 103 -3.44 -6.68 -7.04
CA GLY A 103 -2.72 -7.38 -8.09
C GLY A 103 -1.42 -6.70 -8.52
N ALA A 104 -1.12 -5.51 -7.97
CA ALA A 104 0.14 -4.84 -8.20
C ALA A 104 1.31 -5.75 -7.82
N GLU A 105 2.28 -5.90 -8.71
CA GLU A 105 3.49 -6.65 -8.44
C GLU A 105 4.38 -5.86 -7.47
N ILE A 106 5.04 -6.52 -6.53
CA ILE A 106 5.95 -5.84 -5.61
C ILE A 106 7.12 -5.26 -6.41
N GLY A 107 7.30 -3.94 -6.42
CA GLY A 107 8.24 -3.24 -7.31
C GLY A 107 7.62 -2.67 -8.59
N GLU A 108 6.32 -2.88 -8.81
CA GLU A 108 5.59 -2.28 -9.94
C GLU A 108 5.58 -0.75 -9.83
N GLN A 109 5.89 -0.07 -10.93
CA GLN A 109 6.01 1.38 -10.98
C GLN A 109 4.81 2.01 -11.68
N TRP A 110 4.17 2.96 -11.00
CA TRP A 110 3.03 3.71 -11.48
C TRP A 110 3.42 5.16 -11.72
N ARG A 111 3.06 5.70 -12.88
CA ARG A 111 3.04 7.13 -13.13
C ARG A 111 1.64 7.67 -12.91
N ILE A 112 1.55 8.74 -12.14
CA ILE A 112 0.32 9.50 -11.90
C ILE A 112 0.73 10.97 -11.91
N GLY A 113 0.13 11.79 -12.78
CA GLY A 113 0.59 13.17 -12.99
C GLY A 113 2.09 13.21 -13.30
N SER A 114 2.84 13.97 -12.49
CA SER A 114 4.32 14.06 -12.60
C SER A 114 5.08 13.16 -11.61
N THR A 115 4.37 12.36 -10.82
CA THR A 115 4.93 11.50 -9.78
C THR A 115 5.18 10.09 -10.31
N ILE A 116 6.26 9.45 -9.83
CA ILE A 116 6.49 8.01 -10.01
C ILE A 116 6.44 7.34 -8.63
N LEU A 117 5.55 6.37 -8.52
CA LEU A 117 5.30 5.59 -7.31
C LEU A 117 5.68 4.12 -7.56
N GLU A 118 6.12 3.41 -6.53
CA GLU A 118 6.46 1.98 -6.64
C GLU A 118 5.75 1.17 -5.56
N ALA A 119 5.10 0.07 -5.92
CA ALA A 119 4.40 -0.82 -5.00
C ALA A 119 5.37 -1.54 -4.07
N THR A 120 5.10 -1.51 -2.77
CA THR A 120 6.06 -2.00 -1.75
C THR A 120 5.53 -3.14 -0.91
N CYS A 121 4.35 -2.96 -0.32
CA CYS A 121 3.76 -3.90 0.61
C CYS A 121 2.25 -3.66 0.79
N GLN A 122 1.60 -4.68 1.31
CA GLN A 122 0.18 -4.69 1.63
C GLN A 122 -0.17 -3.85 2.87
N ARG A 123 -1.41 -3.39 2.95
CA ARG A 123 -1.99 -2.89 4.21
C ARG A 123 -2.22 -4.05 5.18
N THR A 124 -1.57 -4.01 6.34
CA THR A 124 -1.85 -4.95 7.43
C THR A 124 -3.00 -4.43 8.31
N PRO A 125 -4.09 -5.17 8.53
CA PRO A 125 -5.15 -4.73 9.43
C PRO A 125 -4.59 -4.40 10.82
N CYS A 126 -5.02 -3.27 11.40
CA CYS A 126 -4.54 -2.81 12.70
C CYS A 126 -5.70 -2.36 13.59
N GLY A 127 -5.44 -2.24 14.91
CA GLY A 127 -6.45 -1.83 15.89
C GLY A 127 -7.13 -0.49 15.56
N THR A 128 -6.36 0.47 15.04
CA THR A 128 -6.90 1.77 14.58
C THR A 128 -7.96 1.63 13.49
N LEU A 129 -7.77 0.70 12.54
CA LEU A 129 -8.75 0.45 11.50
C LEU A 129 -10.01 -0.24 12.05
N ALA A 130 -9.83 -1.21 12.95
CA ALA A 130 -10.95 -1.87 13.63
C ALA A 130 -11.79 -0.88 14.46
N GLU A 131 -11.14 0.03 15.19
CA GLU A 131 -11.81 1.12 15.92
C GLU A 131 -12.54 2.07 14.97
N ARG A 132 -11.90 2.51 13.88
CA ARG A 132 -12.51 3.39 12.89
C ARG A 132 -13.77 2.77 12.27
N VAL A 133 -13.72 1.47 12.01
CA VAL A 133 -14.86 0.72 11.47
C VAL A 133 -15.93 0.45 12.54
N GLY A 134 -15.59 0.55 13.82
CA GLY A 134 -16.47 0.23 14.94
C GLY A 134 -16.76 -1.26 15.09
N ASP A 135 -15.90 -2.14 14.54
CA ASP A 135 -16.02 -3.59 14.65
C ASP A 135 -14.68 -4.19 15.11
N PRO A 136 -14.57 -4.67 16.36
CA PRO A 136 -13.36 -5.31 16.87
C PRO A 136 -12.91 -6.54 16.07
N ARG A 137 -13.83 -7.20 15.37
CA ARG A 137 -13.55 -8.36 14.51
C ARG A 137 -13.20 -7.96 13.08
N PHE A 138 -13.19 -6.66 12.76
CA PHE A 138 -12.96 -6.19 11.41
C PHE A 138 -11.59 -6.63 10.86
N GLY A 139 -10.55 -6.71 11.70
CA GLY A 139 -9.25 -7.20 11.25
C GLY A 139 -9.33 -8.60 10.63
N ARG A 140 -10.09 -9.52 11.24
CA ARG A 140 -10.33 -10.85 10.70
C ARG A 140 -11.16 -10.80 9.40
N ARG A 141 -12.24 -10.01 9.38
CA ARG A 141 -13.09 -9.85 8.18
C ARG A 141 -12.31 -9.24 7.01
N PHE A 142 -11.41 -8.31 7.29
CA PHE A 142 -10.53 -7.68 6.31
C PHE A 142 -9.55 -8.71 5.71
N THR A 143 -8.96 -9.55 6.56
CA THR A 143 -8.14 -10.68 6.11
C THR A 143 -8.94 -11.69 5.28
N GLU A 144 -10.15 -12.06 5.72
CA GLU A 144 -11.04 -12.96 4.99
C GLU A 144 -11.47 -12.36 3.63
N HIS A 145 -11.67 -11.04 3.56
CA HIS A 145 -11.96 -10.35 2.31
C HIS A 145 -10.78 -10.44 1.33
N GLY A 146 -9.54 -10.31 1.81
CA GLY A 146 -8.35 -10.63 0.98
C GLY A 146 -7.96 -9.54 -0.02
N HIS A 147 -8.44 -8.31 0.18
CA HIS A 147 -8.18 -7.14 -0.65
C HIS A 147 -7.59 -6.01 0.20
N PRO A 148 -6.27 -6.01 0.43
CA PRO A 148 -5.62 -5.08 1.34
C PRO A 148 -5.31 -3.71 0.72
N GLY A 149 -5.35 -3.54 -0.60
CA GLY A 149 -4.70 -2.43 -1.28
C GLY A 149 -3.18 -2.44 -1.15
N THR A 150 -2.54 -1.43 -1.73
CA THR A 150 -1.08 -1.34 -1.83
C THR A 150 -0.53 -0.08 -1.19
N TYR A 151 0.53 -0.21 -0.42
CA TYR A 151 1.42 0.90 -0.13
C TYR A 151 2.37 1.12 -1.30
N LEU A 152 2.72 2.39 -1.47
CA LEU A 152 3.58 2.89 -2.53
C LEU A 152 4.68 3.75 -1.89
N ARG A 153 5.93 3.55 -2.32
CA ARG A 153 7.02 4.52 -2.08
C ARG A 153 7.13 5.49 -3.24
N VAL A 154 7.70 6.65 -2.97
CA VAL A 154 7.90 7.69 -3.98
C VAL A 154 9.29 7.54 -4.59
N LEU A 155 9.35 7.28 -5.90
CA LEU A 155 10.60 7.25 -6.67
C LEU A 155 10.91 8.62 -7.29
N GLN A 156 9.87 9.36 -7.65
CA GLN A 156 9.97 10.72 -8.17
C GLN A 156 8.86 11.56 -7.54
N GLU A 157 9.26 12.61 -6.83
CA GLU A 157 8.35 13.63 -6.30
C GLU A 157 7.66 14.39 -7.43
N GLY A 158 6.48 14.92 -7.15
CA GLY A 158 5.72 15.65 -8.15
C GLY A 158 4.33 16.00 -7.67
N GLU A 159 3.48 16.37 -8.60
CA GLU A 159 2.11 16.78 -8.37
C GLU A 159 1.14 15.79 -9.03
N ILE A 160 0.04 15.52 -8.32
CA ILE A 160 -1.08 14.69 -8.77
C ILE A 160 -2.41 15.42 -8.56
N SER A 161 -3.40 15.10 -9.37
CA SER A 161 -4.78 15.59 -9.26
C SER A 161 -5.79 14.44 -9.41
N ALA A 162 -6.95 14.56 -8.77
CA ALA A 162 -8.06 13.65 -9.07
C ALA A 162 -8.42 13.77 -10.57
N GLY A 163 -8.63 12.62 -11.22
CA GLY A 163 -8.81 12.50 -12.66
C GLY A 163 -7.54 12.11 -13.43
N ASP A 164 -6.34 12.21 -12.82
CA ASP A 164 -5.09 11.81 -13.47
C ASP A 164 -5.12 10.33 -13.86
N ALA A 165 -4.56 10.03 -15.03
CA ALA A 165 -4.35 8.66 -15.47
C ALA A 165 -3.34 7.95 -14.56
N ILE A 166 -3.56 6.66 -14.33
CA ILE A 166 -2.59 5.76 -13.71
C ILE A 166 -2.02 4.90 -14.83
N GLU A 167 -0.73 5.07 -15.09
CA GLU A 167 0.02 4.28 -16.06
C GLU A 167 0.98 3.34 -15.34
N VAL A 168 0.90 2.04 -15.64
CA VAL A 168 1.94 1.11 -15.21
C VAL A 168 3.14 1.25 -16.15
N ILE A 169 4.24 1.79 -15.64
CA ILE A 169 5.42 2.13 -16.44
C ILE A 169 6.57 1.15 -16.31
N GLY A 170 6.49 0.24 -15.33
CA GLY A 170 7.45 -0.84 -15.11
C GLY A 170 6.82 -1.96 -14.29
N ARG A 171 7.07 -3.21 -14.69
CA ARG A 171 6.71 -4.42 -13.95
C ARG A 171 7.97 -5.28 -13.73
N PRO A 172 8.24 -5.73 -12.50
CA PRO A 172 9.37 -6.60 -12.19
C PRO A 172 9.40 -7.95 -12.92
N GLY A 173 8.23 -8.56 -13.15
CA GLY A 173 8.10 -9.82 -13.89
C GLY A 173 8.40 -11.11 -13.10
N HIS A 174 8.56 -11.05 -11.78
CA HIS A 174 8.65 -12.21 -10.90
C HIS A 174 7.28 -12.79 -10.47
N GLY A 175 6.18 -12.09 -10.77
CA GLY A 175 4.81 -12.57 -10.59
C GLY A 175 4.27 -12.58 -9.16
N VAL A 176 4.96 -11.93 -8.21
CA VAL A 176 4.53 -11.89 -6.79
C VAL A 176 3.83 -10.57 -6.51
N CYS A 177 2.53 -10.63 -6.27
CA CYS A 177 1.71 -9.45 -6.05
C CYS A 177 1.46 -9.13 -4.58
N ILE A 178 0.91 -7.95 -4.33
CA ILE A 178 0.54 -7.49 -2.98
C ILE A 178 -0.45 -8.45 -2.29
N ARG A 179 -1.38 -9.04 -3.05
CA ARG A 179 -2.31 -10.06 -2.56
C ARG A 179 -1.59 -11.32 -2.07
N ASP A 180 -0.53 -11.75 -2.74
CA ASP A 180 0.27 -12.91 -2.32
C ASP A 180 0.99 -12.63 -1.00
N ALA A 181 1.64 -11.47 -0.90
CA ALA A 181 2.29 -11.05 0.35
C ALA A 181 1.29 -10.94 1.52
N PHE A 182 0.04 -10.54 1.25
CA PHE A 182 -1.01 -10.48 2.26
C PHE A 182 -1.52 -11.86 2.69
N ARG A 183 -1.73 -12.79 1.75
CA ARG A 183 -2.22 -14.14 2.04
C ARG A 183 -1.13 -15.05 2.64
N GLY A 184 0.12 -14.73 2.39
CA GLY A 184 1.29 -15.51 2.79
C GLY A 184 1.95 -16.15 1.58
N LEU A 185 3.25 -15.92 1.44
CA LEU A 185 4.06 -16.42 0.34
C LEU A 185 4.28 -17.94 0.46
N ASN A 186 4.21 -18.64 -0.67
CA ASN A 186 4.81 -19.97 -0.78
C ASN A 186 6.34 -19.88 -1.04
N ALA A 187 7.04 -21.02 -1.05
CA ALA A 187 8.48 -21.05 -1.23
C ALA A 187 8.95 -20.52 -2.60
N GLU A 188 8.21 -20.80 -3.68
CA GLU A 188 8.53 -20.35 -5.03
C GLU A 188 8.41 -18.82 -5.14
N GLN A 189 7.29 -18.26 -4.66
CA GLN A 189 7.07 -16.81 -4.60
C GLN A 189 8.13 -16.12 -3.73
N ALA A 190 8.44 -16.70 -2.58
CA ALA A 190 9.47 -16.19 -1.69
C ALA A 190 10.85 -16.17 -2.34
N ALA A 191 11.24 -17.23 -3.07
CA ALA A 191 12.49 -17.23 -3.82
C ALA A 191 12.47 -16.15 -4.91
N ALA A 192 11.42 -16.10 -5.72
CA ALA A 192 11.31 -15.19 -6.86
C ALA A 192 11.47 -13.70 -6.48
N VAL A 193 10.81 -13.24 -5.41
CA VAL A 193 10.91 -11.84 -4.98
C VAL A 193 12.29 -11.50 -4.39
N LEU A 194 12.92 -12.45 -3.68
CA LEU A 194 14.26 -12.26 -3.11
C LEU A 194 15.34 -12.28 -4.22
N ASP A 195 15.21 -13.16 -5.20
CA ASP A 195 16.08 -13.23 -6.39
C ASP A 195 15.99 -11.94 -7.22
N TRP A 196 14.78 -11.45 -7.45
CA TRP A 196 14.57 -10.18 -8.13
C TRP A 196 15.22 -9.02 -7.38
N SER A 197 15.02 -8.92 -6.07
CA SER A 197 15.66 -7.89 -5.24
C SER A 197 17.19 -7.96 -5.32
N ALA A 198 17.78 -9.15 -5.23
CA ALA A 198 19.22 -9.35 -5.33
C ALA A 198 19.78 -8.96 -6.70
N THR A 199 19.06 -9.29 -7.78
CA THR A 199 19.51 -9.04 -9.16
C THR A 199 19.33 -7.58 -9.57
N SER A 200 18.23 -6.95 -9.17
CA SER A 200 17.94 -5.55 -9.51
C SER A 200 18.62 -4.53 -8.58
N GLY A 201 19.11 -4.99 -7.41
CA GLY A 201 19.55 -4.09 -6.34
C GLY A 201 18.39 -3.38 -5.64
N THR A 202 17.15 -3.83 -5.83
CA THR A 202 15.97 -3.19 -5.23
C THR A 202 15.89 -3.50 -3.75
N VAL A 203 15.87 -2.46 -2.92
CA VAL A 203 15.64 -2.58 -1.48
C VAL A 203 14.20 -2.97 -1.21
N LEU A 204 13.98 -4.05 -0.47
CA LEU A 204 12.67 -4.55 -0.04
C LEU A 204 12.33 -4.11 1.39
N TYR A 205 11.03 -4.03 1.67
CA TYR A 205 10.55 -3.80 3.02
C TYR A 205 10.85 -5.01 3.92
N SER A 206 11.36 -4.77 5.13
CA SER A 206 11.84 -5.81 6.04
C SER A 206 10.76 -6.83 6.41
N SER A 207 9.50 -6.42 6.52
CA SER A 207 8.40 -7.34 6.82
C SER A 207 8.16 -8.34 5.68
N LEU A 208 8.33 -7.92 4.43
CA LEU A 208 8.24 -8.81 3.27
C LEU A 208 9.41 -9.79 3.25
N VAL A 209 10.63 -9.29 3.45
CA VAL A 209 11.85 -10.12 3.52
C VAL A 209 11.70 -11.19 4.60
N ASN A 210 11.29 -10.80 5.80
CA ASN A 210 11.06 -11.72 6.91
C ASN A 210 9.99 -12.78 6.59
N ALA A 211 8.91 -12.39 5.88
CA ALA A 211 7.88 -13.32 5.46
C ALA A 211 8.40 -14.32 4.41
N ALA A 212 9.17 -13.86 3.43
CA ALA A 212 9.78 -14.68 2.39
C ALA A 212 10.79 -15.68 2.97
N VAL A 213 11.71 -15.22 3.82
CA VAL A 213 12.69 -16.09 4.49
C VAL A 213 11.99 -17.18 5.31
N ARG A 214 10.97 -16.83 6.10
CA ARG A 214 10.19 -17.81 6.87
C ARG A 214 9.46 -18.82 5.98
N ALA A 215 8.97 -18.42 4.81
CA ALA A 215 8.33 -19.33 3.86
C ALA A 215 9.32 -20.35 3.30
N LEU A 216 10.54 -19.91 2.99
CA LEU A 216 11.62 -20.79 2.55
C LEU A 216 12.06 -21.75 3.67
N GLU A 217 12.27 -21.26 4.88
CA GLU A 217 12.67 -22.09 6.03
C GLU A 217 11.66 -23.22 6.30
N LYS A 218 10.36 -22.91 6.23
CA LYS A 218 9.28 -23.91 6.37
C LYS A 218 9.29 -24.98 5.27
N SER A 219 9.85 -24.67 4.10
CA SER A 219 10.01 -25.63 3.00
C SER A 219 11.31 -26.44 3.07
N GLY A 220 12.14 -26.22 4.10
CA GLY A 220 13.46 -26.85 4.24
C GLY A 220 14.58 -26.13 3.49
N SER A 221 14.30 -24.97 2.88
CA SER A 221 15.29 -24.13 2.21
C SER A 221 15.76 -23.02 3.16
N VAL A 222 17.04 -23.01 3.53
CA VAL A 222 17.60 -21.91 4.33
C VAL A 222 18.18 -20.86 3.39
N ARG A 223 17.66 -19.64 3.47
CA ARG A 223 18.10 -18.52 2.65
C ARG A 223 18.14 -17.24 3.49
N SER A 224 19.21 -16.48 3.38
CA SER A 224 19.30 -15.11 3.91
C SER A 224 19.13 -14.09 2.78
N HIS A 225 18.73 -12.88 3.14
CA HIS A 225 18.66 -11.72 2.23
C HIS A 225 19.67 -10.66 2.66
N PRO A 226 20.40 -9.99 1.75
CA PRO A 226 21.39 -8.98 2.13
C PRO A 226 20.77 -7.84 2.95
N ALA A 227 21.41 -7.47 4.04
CA ALA A 227 20.97 -6.36 4.89
C ALA A 227 20.90 -5.03 4.12
N ALA A 228 21.82 -4.82 3.16
CA ALA A 228 21.82 -3.63 2.29
C ALA A 228 20.60 -3.55 1.35
N LEU A 229 19.90 -4.66 1.12
CA LEU A 229 18.68 -4.75 0.30
C LEU A 229 17.42 -4.92 1.16
N THR A 230 17.52 -4.62 2.45
CA THR A 230 16.44 -4.73 3.43
C THR A 230 16.30 -3.43 4.20
N SER A 231 15.10 -2.85 4.25
CA SER A 231 14.84 -1.64 5.04
C SER A 231 13.52 -1.74 5.79
N ASP A 232 13.48 -1.24 7.02
CA ASP A 232 12.25 -1.07 7.79
C ASP A 232 11.53 0.27 7.47
N GLY A 233 12.03 1.01 6.49
CA GLY A 233 11.49 2.30 6.06
C GLY A 233 11.77 3.46 7.02
N ARG A 234 12.59 3.25 8.06
CA ARG A 234 13.09 4.31 8.95
C ARG A 234 14.39 4.88 8.38
N GLY A 235 14.47 6.20 8.24
CA GLY A 235 15.68 6.90 7.80
C GLY A 235 15.52 7.63 6.47
N SER A 236 16.24 8.76 6.38
CA SER A 236 16.31 9.75 5.30
C SER A 236 17.06 9.26 4.07
#